data_AF-A0A2E5NV17-F1
#
_entry.id   AF-A0A2E5NV17-F1
#
_cell.length_a   1.000
_cell.length_b   1.000
_cell.length_c   1.000
_cell.angle_alpha   90.00
_cell.angle_beta   90.00
_cell.angle_gamma   90.00
#
_symmetry.space_group_name_H-M   'P 1'
#
loop_
_entity.id
_entity.type
_entity.pdbx_description
1 polymer ?
#
loop_
_entity_poly.entity_id
_entity_poly.type
_entity_poly.pdbx_seq_one_letter_code
_entity_poly.pdbx_strand_id
1 'polypeptide(L)'
;MRLAHELSALVNFDLDAHKVRFAGRLRDVDIVLDDLRLIVEFDGNWWHRNKIDKDRDKTALMEEAGWQVIRVRERPLDSIHANDVMVEAQAPAKTVADLVLNKIVEVTGTKIPRLDEYLASEGPWRDAEALKAIRAYQAERAAKKAARAKKKN
;
A
#
# COMPACT_ATOMS: atom_id res chain seq x y z
N MET A 1 -0.69 -5.18 -2.75
CA MET A 1 -1.63 -5.99 -3.56
C MET A 1 -2.92 -6.33 -2.81
N ARG A 2 -2.92 -7.10 -1.71
CA ARG A 2 -4.18 -7.38 -0.98
C ARG A 2 -4.86 -6.12 -0.45
N LEU A 3 -4.12 -5.26 0.26
CA LEU A 3 -4.63 -3.97 0.73
C LEU A 3 -5.19 -3.11 -0.41
N ALA A 4 -4.47 -3.00 -1.53
CA ALA A 4 -4.91 -2.22 -2.70
C ALA A 4 -6.29 -2.70 -3.22
N HIS A 5 -6.50 -4.00 -3.36
CA HIS A 5 -7.81 -4.53 -3.77
C HIS A 5 -8.91 -4.18 -2.77
N GLU A 6 -8.67 -4.27 -1.46
CA GLU A 6 -9.68 -3.87 -0.46
C GLU A 6 -10.00 -2.38 -0.54
N LEU A 7 -8.99 -1.52 -0.63
CA LEU A 7 -9.22 -0.08 -0.79
C LEU A 7 -10.01 0.23 -2.08
N SER A 8 -9.76 -0.51 -3.16
CA SER A 8 -10.49 -0.35 -4.43
C SER A 8 -11.98 -0.69 -4.35
N ALA A 9 -12.42 -1.33 -3.27
CA ALA A 9 -13.84 -1.56 -3.02
C ALA A 9 -14.62 -0.27 -2.74
N LEU A 10 -13.94 0.76 -2.21
CA LEU A 10 -14.57 2.03 -1.80
C LEU A 10 -13.96 3.28 -2.43
N VAL A 11 -12.68 3.20 -2.83
CA VAL A 11 -11.95 4.32 -3.42
C VAL A 11 -11.59 3.95 -4.86
N ASN A 12 -11.94 4.81 -5.82
CA ASN A 12 -11.58 4.58 -7.21
C ASN A 12 -10.13 5.02 -7.46
N PHE A 13 -9.28 4.10 -7.88
CA PHE A 13 -7.91 4.38 -8.32
C PHE A 13 -7.40 3.26 -9.24
N ASP A 14 -6.33 3.53 -9.96
CA ASP A 14 -5.68 2.53 -10.81
C ASP A 14 -4.83 1.57 -9.96
N LEU A 15 -5.24 0.30 -9.88
CA LEU A 15 -4.53 -0.76 -9.16
C LEU A 15 -3.15 -1.08 -9.76
N ASP A 16 -2.93 -0.75 -11.02
CA ASP A 16 -1.67 -0.96 -11.71
C ASP A 16 -0.75 0.27 -11.62
N ALA A 17 -1.24 1.41 -11.12
CA ALA A 17 -0.45 2.61 -10.89
C ALA A 17 0.44 2.46 -9.64
N HIS A 18 1.73 2.25 -9.88
CA HIS A 18 2.73 2.06 -8.82
C HIS A 18 4.00 2.90 -9.06
N LYS A 19 3.96 3.87 -9.96
CA LYS A 19 5.11 4.73 -10.28
C LYS A 19 4.75 6.20 -10.27
N VAL A 20 5.42 6.93 -9.37
CA VAL A 20 5.23 8.38 -9.21
C VAL A 20 6.56 9.09 -9.46
N ARG A 21 6.50 10.24 -10.13
CA ARG A 21 7.68 11.10 -10.32
C ARG A 21 7.79 12.08 -9.17
N PHE A 22 8.89 11.99 -8.42
CA PHE A 22 9.25 12.95 -7.37
C PHE A 22 10.77 13.03 -7.23
N ALA A 23 11.27 14.22 -6.86
CA ALA A 23 12.70 14.53 -6.85
C ALA A 23 13.40 14.21 -8.19
N GLY A 24 12.79 14.60 -9.31
CA GLY A 24 13.35 14.44 -10.67
C GLY A 24 13.35 13.02 -11.25
N ARG A 25 12.96 11.99 -10.47
CA ARG A 25 12.99 10.58 -10.91
C ARG A 25 11.66 9.87 -10.73
N LEU A 26 11.41 8.89 -11.60
CA LEU A 26 10.30 7.97 -11.47
C LEU A 26 10.66 6.90 -10.42
N ARG A 27 9.79 6.66 -9.45
CA ARG A 27 10.03 5.73 -8.34
C ARG A 27 8.80 4.88 -8.07
N ASP A 28 9.06 3.68 -7.58
CA ASP A 28 8.01 2.75 -7.17
C ASP A 28 7.41 3.14 -5.81
N VAL A 29 6.09 3.04 -5.74
CA VAL A 29 5.25 3.20 -4.54
C VAL A 29 4.19 2.10 -4.52
N ASP A 30 3.65 1.76 -3.35
CA ASP A 30 2.76 0.59 -3.25
C ASP A 30 1.34 0.86 -3.75
N ILE A 31 0.78 2.04 -3.44
CA ILE A 31 -0.57 2.45 -3.82
C ILE A 31 -0.58 3.96 -4.08
N VAL A 32 -1.16 4.38 -5.19
CA VAL A 32 -1.36 5.80 -5.56
C VAL A 32 -2.84 6.11 -5.62
N LEU A 33 -3.25 7.12 -4.86
CA LEU A 33 -4.60 7.71 -4.92
C LEU A 33 -4.46 9.13 -5.50
N ASP A 34 -4.30 9.20 -6.83
CA ASP A 34 -3.99 10.46 -7.55
C ASP A 34 -5.01 11.57 -7.26
N ASP A 35 -6.31 11.25 -7.28
CA ASP A 35 -7.41 12.19 -7.02
C ASP A 35 -7.35 12.80 -5.62
N LEU A 36 -6.72 12.10 -4.67
CA LEU A 36 -6.53 12.54 -3.29
C LEU A 36 -5.14 13.11 -3.02
N ARG A 37 -4.24 13.13 -4.02
CA ARG A 37 -2.82 13.44 -3.85
C ARG A 37 -2.19 12.68 -2.68
N LEU A 38 -2.54 11.39 -2.56
CA LEU A 38 -2.14 10.54 -1.45
C LEU A 38 -1.40 9.29 -1.94
N ILE A 39 -0.31 8.95 -1.26
CA ILE A 39 0.43 7.69 -1.41
C ILE A 39 0.28 6.86 -0.14
N VAL A 40 0.02 5.57 -0.32
CA VAL A 40 0.04 4.58 0.78
C VAL A 40 1.18 3.60 0.55
N GLU A 41 2.09 3.50 1.52
CA GLU A 41 3.20 2.54 1.54
C GLU A 41 2.92 1.43 2.55
N PHE A 42 3.32 0.20 2.26
CA PHE A 42 3.24 -0.94 3.17
C PHE A 42 4.63 -1.43 3.55
N ASP A 43 5.05 -1.10 4.76
CA ASP A 43 6.38 -1.39 5.28
C ASP A 43 6.39 -2.70 6.08
N GLY A 44 6.64 -3.79 5.36
CA GLY A 44 6.86 -5.08 5.99
C GLY A 44 8.15 -5.09 6.82
N ASN A 45 8.10 -5.56 8.06
CA ASN A 45 9.23 -5.51 9.00
C ASN A 45 10.50 -6.16 8.43
N TRP A 46 10.37 -7.29 7.75
CA TRP A 46 11.51 -7.99 7.13
C TRP A 46 12.29 -7.12 6.13
N TRP A 47 11.58 -6.31 5.33
CA TRP A 47 12.16 -5.51 4.26
C TRP A 47 12.62 -4.14 4.72
N HIS A 48 11.98 -3.59 5.75
CA HIS A 48 12.23 -2.23 6.27
C HIS A 48 13.06 -2.18 7.56
N ARG A 49 13.41 -3.33 8.14
CA ARG A 49 14.37 -3.38 9.26
C ARG A 49 15.63 -2.60 8.92
N ASN A 50 16.02 -1.67 9.80
CA ASN A 50 17.19 -0.79 9.67
C ASN A 50 17.17 0.16 8.46
N LYS A 51 15.98 0.55 7.97
CA LYS A 51 15.82 1.53 6.88
C LYS A 51 15.13 2.83 7.29
N ILE A 52 15.03 3.11 8.58
CA ILE A 52 14.32 4.28 9.13
C ILE A 52 14.70 5.58 8.39
N ASP A 53 15.99 5.88 8.24
CA ASP A 53 16.43 7.10 7.56
C ASP A 53 16.00 7.15 6.09
N LYS A 54 16.11 6.02 5.38
CA LYS A 54 15.68 5.92 3.97
C LYS A 54 14.17 6.06 3.82
N ASP A 55 13.40 5.52 4.76
CA ASP A 55 11.94 5.63 4.77
C ASP A 55 11.50 7.07 5.07
N ARG A 56 12.18 7.75 6.01
CA ARG A 56 11.98 9.18 6.30
C ARG A 56 12.31 10.05 5.10
N ASP A 57 13.47 9.85 4.49
CA ASP A 57 13.88 10.59 3.29
C ASP A 57 12.90 10.37 2.13
N LYS A 58 12.44 9.13 1.90
CA LYS A 58 11.44 8.86 0.86
C LYS A 58 10.14 9.62 1.14
N THR A 59 9.70 9.64 2.41
CA THR A 59 8.49 10.33 2.86
C THR A 59 8.61 11.84 2.61
N ALA A 60 9.70 12.47 3.07
CA ALA A 60 9.94 13.89 2.85
C ALA A 60 9.95 14.26 1.36
N LEU A 61 10.59 13.47 0.50
CA LEU A 61 10.61 13.74 -0.94
C LEU A 61 9.23 13.59 -1.63
N MET A 62 8.33 12.77 -1.07
CA MET A 62 6.95 12.67 -1.56
C MET A 62 6.15 13.90 -1.11
N GLU A 63 6.31 14.31 0.15
CA GLU A 63 5.63 15.50 0.71
C GLU A 63 6.08 16.80 0.05
N GLU A 64 7.38 16.97 -0.20
CA GLU A 64 7.93 18.09 -0.98
C GLU A 64 7.35 18.14 -2.40
N ALA A 65 6.98 16.99 -2.97
CA ALA A 65 6.31 16.90 -4.26
C ALA A 65 4.78 17.09 -4.17
N GLY A 66 4.26 17.51 -3.02
CA GLY A 66 2.84 17.81 -2.78
C GLY A 66 1.98 16.55 -2.65
N TRP A 67 2.54 15.47 -2.11
CA TRP A 67 1.80 14.27 -1.76
C TRP A 67 1.58 14.19 -0.26
N GLN A 68 0.40 13.78 0.16
CA GLN A 68 0.21 13.23 1.50
C GLN A 68 0.72 11.78 1.51
N VAL A 69 1.24 11.33 2.66
CA VAL A 69 1.79 9.98 2.80
C VAL A 69 1.20 9.30 4.02
N ILE A 70 0.69 8.09 3.82
CA ILE A 70 0.34 7.15 4.89
C ILE A 70 1.28 5.95 4.77
N ARG A 71 1.90 5.53 5.87
CA ARG A 71 2.69 4.30 5.89
C ARG A 71 2.07 3.28 6.82
N VAL A 72 1.76 2.10 6.31
CA VAL A 72 1.34 0.96 7.10
C VAL A 72 2.61 0.25 7.57
N ARG A 73 2.94 0.35 8.85
CA ARG A 73 4.20 -0.17 9.40
C ARG A 73 3.94 -1.38 10.29
N GLU A 74 4.53 -2.51 9.93
CA GLU A 74 4.45 -3.73 10.73
C GLU A 74 5.33 -3.64 11.99
N ARG A 75 4.80 -4.02 13.15
CA ARG A 75 5.61 -4.18 14.35
C ARG A 75 6.68 -5.26 14.16
N PRO A 76 7.88 -5.09 14.77
CA PRO A 76 8.29 -4.05 15.72
C PRO A 76 8.96 -2.82 15.07
N LEU A 77 8.63 -2.46 13.82
CA LEU A 77 9.12 -1.19 13.27
C LEU A 77 8.60 -0.03 14.13
N ASP A 78 9.46 0.97 14.33
CA ASP A 78 9.04 2.22 14.97
C ASP A 78 8.16 3.05 14.03
N SER A 79 7.27 3.83 14.64
CA SER A 79 6.62 4.93 13.93
C SER A 79 7.67 6.00 13.61
N ILE A 80 7.62 6.50 12.38
CA ILE A 80 8.54 7.50 11.84
C ILE A 80 7.81 8.75 11.33
N HIS A 81 6.48 8.69 11.18
CA HIS A 81 5.65 9.77 10.65
C HIS A 81 4.28 9.85 11.35
N ALA A 82 3.68 11.05 11.40
CA ALA A 82 2.42 11.29 12.10
C ALA A 82 1.22 10.53 11.48
N ASN A 83 1.30 10.23 10.19
CA ASN A 83 0.26 9.51 9.46
C ASN A 83 0.51 7.99 9.41
N ASP A 84 1.45 7.47 10.21
CA ASP A 84 1.71 6.04 10.25
C ASP A 84 0.51 5.26 10.82
N VAL A 85 0.24 4.12 10.21
CA VAL A 85 -0.72 3.12 10.68
C VAL A 85 0.06 1.91 11.15
N MET A 86 0.12 1.72 12.47
CA MET A 86 0.86 0.62 13.08
C MET A 86 0.02 -0.65 13.08
N VAL A 87 0.57 -1.75 12.57
CA VAL A 87 -0.12 -3.05 12.49
C VAL A 87 0.77 -4.18 13.02
N GLU A 88 0.16 -5.23 13.55
CA GLU A 88 0.90 -6.45 13.85
C GLU A 88 1.36 -7.13 12.55
N ALA A 89 2.51 -7.81 12.60
CA ALA A 89 2.94 -8.64 11.50
C ALA A 89 1.88 -9.71 11.21
N GLN A 90 1.50 -9.89 9.94
CA GLN A 90 0.44 -10.81 9.51
C GLN A 90 -0.97 -10.45 10.01
N ALA A 91 -1.21 -9.18 10.40
CA ALA A 91 -2.55 -8.72 10.73
C ALA A 91 -3.56 -9.07 9.60
N PRO A 92 -4.81 -9.42 9.93
CA PRO A 92 -5.83 -9.70 8.94
C PRO A 92 -6.02 -8.54 7.98
N ALA A 93 -6.21 -8.84 6.69
CA ALA A 93 -6.32 -7.83 5.65
C ALA A 93 -7.48 -6.85 5.90
N LYS A 94 -8.60 -7.33 6.44
CA LYS A 94 -9.74 -6.49 6.85
C LYS A 94 -9.33 -5.48 7.92
N THR A 95 -8.63 -5.92 8.96
CA THR A 95 -8.13 -5.04 10.03
C THR A 95 -7.19 -3.96 9.48
N VAL A 96 -6.27 -4.33 8.59
CA VAL A 96 -5.38 -3.35 7.96
C VAL A 96 -6.16 -2.36 7.10
N ALA A 97 -7.11 -2.85 6.29
CA ALA A 97 -7.93 -2.00 5.43
C ALA A 97 -8.79 -1.02 6.24
N ASP A 98 -9.40 -1.46 7.35
CA ASP A 98 -10.20 -0.61 8.24
C ASP A 98 -9.37 0.56 8.80
N LEU A 99 -8.17 0.26 9.28
CA LEU A 99 -7.27 1.29 9.82
C LEU A 99 -6.82 2.27 8.73
N VAL A 100 -6.49 1.77 7.55
CA VAL A 100 -6.05 2.61 6.43
C VAL A 100 -7.18 3.48 5.89
N LEU A 101 -8.38 2.95 5.72
CA LEU A 101 -9.55 3.73 5.25
C LEU A 101 -9.88 4.86 6.21
N ASN A 102 -9.88 4.59 7.52
CA ASN A 102 -10.08 5.65 8.53
C ASN A 102 -8.96 6.69 8.46
N LYS A 103 -7.69 6.26 8.31
CA LYS A 103 -6.57 7.20 8.16
C LYS A 103 -6.65 8.02 6.87
N ILE A 104 -7.14 7.45 5.76
CA ILE A 104 -7.39 8.18 4.51
C ILE A 104 -8.39 9.31 4.76
N VAL A 105 -9.51 9.04 5.44
CA VAL A 105 -10.51 10.06 5.79
C VAL A 105 -9.90 11.14 6.69
N GLU A 106 -9.14 10.74 7.72
CA GLU A 106 -8.49 11.67 8.65
C GLU A 106 -7.51 12.61 7.94
N VAL A 107 -6.66 12.08 7.06
CA VAL A 107 -5.59 12.84 6.40
C VAL A 107 -6.11 13.72 5.26
N THR A 108 -7.09 13.22 4.50
CA THR A 108 -7.56 13.90 3.27
C THR A 108 -8.85 14.68 3.48
N GLY A 109 -9.60 14.41 4.55
CA GLY A 109 -10.97 14.90 4.74
C GLY A 109 -11.97 14.34 3.72
N THR A 110 -11.57 13.37 2.89
CA THR A 110 -12.42 12.82 1.85
C THR A 110 -13.58 12.04 2.44
N LYS A 111 -14.73 12.09 1.77
CA LYS A 111 -15.88 11.25 2.12
C LYS A 111 -15.80 9.98 1.29
N ILE A 112 -15.67 8.85 1.97
CA ILE A 112 -15.68 7.53 1.34
C ILE A 112 -17.11 6.97 1.43
N PRO A 113 -17.85 6.86 0.30
CA PRO A 113 -19.18 6.28 0.32
C PRO A 113 -19.15 4.83 0.81
N ARG A 114 -20.15 4.43 1.60
CA ARG A 114 -20.28 3.07 2.15
C ARG A 114 -19.15 2.66 3.10
N LEU A 115 -18.34 3.60 3.60
CA LEU A 115 -17.32 3.30 4.59
C LEU A 115 -17.91 2.64 5.84
N ASP A 116 -19.00 3.19 6.37
CA ASP A 116 -19.67 2.62 7.56
C ASP A 116 -20.15 1.19 7.33
N GLU A 117 -20.70 0.90 6.14
CA GLU A 117 -21.13 -0.45 5.74
C GLU A 117 -19.94 -1.42 5.68
N TYR A 118 -18.80 -0.96 5.14
CA TYR A 118 -17.58 -1.77 5.08
C TYR A 118 -16.99 -2.03 6.47
N LEU A 119 -16.91 -0.99 7.31
CA LEU A 119 -16.40 -1.13 8.68
C LEU A 119 -17.28 -2.07 9.52
N ALA A 120 -18.60 -2.03 9.33
CA ALA A 120 -19.55 -2.93 10.00
C ALA A 120 -19.55 -4.37 9.46
N SER A 121 -18.90 -4.63 8.32
CA SER A 121 -18.84 -5.98 7.76
C SER A 121 -17.76 -6.84 8.40
N GLU A 122 -18.05 -8.12 8.59
CA GLU A 122 -17.15 -9.11 9.21
C GLU A 122 -15.86 -9.34 8.41
N GLY A 123 -15.93 -9.19 7.08
CA GLY A 123 -14.89 -9.66 6.18
C GLY A 123 -14.48 -8.64 5.12
N PRO A 124 -13.31 -8.86 4.50
CA PRO A 124 -12.89 -8.10 3.32
C PRO A 124 -13.89 -8.26 2.17
N TRP A 125 -14.09 -7.20 1.38
CA TRP A 125 -15.04 -7.20 0.24
C TRP A 125 -14.40 -7.69 -1.06
N ARG A 126 -13.06 -7.68 -1.16
CA ARG A 126 -12.32 -7.99 -2.40
C ARG A 126 -11.28 -9.09 -2.23
N ASP A 127 -11.42 -9.96 -1.22
CA ASP A 127 -10.39 -10.97 -0.91
C ASP A 127 -10.23 -12.01 -2.04
N ALA A 128 -11.34 -12.36 -2.70
CA ALA A 128 -11.30 -13.29 -3.83
C ALA A 128 -10.52 -12.70 -5.02
N GLU A 129 -10.79 -11.45 -5.38
CA GLU A 129 -10.09 -10.71 -6.43
C GLU A 129 -8.61 -10.51 -6.07
N ALA A 130 -8.34 -10.13 -4.81
CA ALA A 130 -6.98 -10.00 -4.30
C ALA A 130 -6.20 -11.31 -4.41
N LEU A 131 -6.81 -12.43 -4.00
CA LEU A 131 -6.18 -13.75 -4.06
C LEU A 131 -5.91 -14.18 -5.51
N LYS A 132 -6.84 -13.90 -6.43
CA LYS A 132 -6.65 -14.15 -7.86
C LYS A 132 -5.48 -13.35 -8.41
N ALA A 133 -5.39 -12.06 -8.10
CA ALA A 133 -4.29 -11.20 -8.53
C ALA A 133 -2.93 -11.65 -7.95
N ILE A 134 -2.91 -12.03 -6.67
CA ILE A 134 -1.72 -12.61 -6.01
C ILE A 134 -1.20 -13.84 -6.73
N ARG A 135 -2.08 -14.78 -7.04
CA ARG A 135 -1.71 -15.99 -7.75
C ARG A 135 -1.19 -15.70 -9.16
N ALA A 136 -1.85 -14.80 -9.88
CA ALA A 136 -1.42 -14.39 -11.23
C ALA A 136 -0.03 -13.75 -11.22
N TYR A 137 0.22 -12.79 -10.32
CA TYR A 137 1.51 -12.13 -10.18
C TYR A 137 2.64 -13.12 -9.82
N GLN A 138 2.39 -14.02 -8.86
CA GLN A 138 3.36 -15.05 -8.47
C GLN A 138 3.69 -16.00 -9.63
N ALA A 139 2.67 -16.43 -10.39
CA ALA A 139 2.86 -17.29 -11.55
C ALA A 139 3.70 -16.59 -12.64
N GLU A 140 3.41 -15.32 -12.94
CA GLU A 140 4.17 -14.54 -13.93
C GLU A 140 5.64 -14.37 -13.49
N ARG A 141 5.87 -14.05 -12.21
CA ARG A 141 7.23 -13.91 -11.65
C ARG A 141 8.00 -15.23 -11.69
N ALA A 142 7.35 -16.35 -11.40
CA ALA A 142 7.96 -17.67 -11.49
C ALA A 142 8.33 -18.01 -12.95
N ALA A 143 7.44 -17.76 -13.91
CA ALA A 143 7.69 -17.97 -15.33
C ALA A 143 8.86 -17.11 -15.85
N LYS A 144 8.89 -15.81 -15.49
CA LYS A 144 10.01 -14.90 -15.84
C LYS A 144 11.33 -15.38 -15.25
N LYS A 145 11.34 -15.85 -14.01
CA LYS A 145 12.54 -16.40 -13.35
C LYS A 145 13.03 -17.66 -14.07
N ALA A 146 12.12 -18.58 -14.41
CA ALA A 146 12.46 -19.81 -15.15
C ALA A 146 13.01 -19.50 -16.55
N ALA A 147 12.40 -18.55 -17.29
CA ALA A 147 12.89 -18.12 -18.59
C ALA A 147 14.30 -17.50 -18.52
N ARG A 148 14.58 -16.70 -17.48
CA ARG A 148 15.92 -16.13 -17.25
C ARG A 148 16.96 -17.19 -16.91
N ALA A 149 16.59 -18.21 -16.16
CA ALA A 149 17.49 -19.33 -15.84
C ALA A 149 17.84 -20.14 -17.10
N LYS A 150 16.85 -20.43 -17.95
CA LYS A 150 17.06 -21.13 -19.23
C LYS A 150 17.94 -20.37 -20.23
N LYS A 151 17.97 -19.04 -20.17
CA LYS A 151 18.85 -18.20 -21.03
C LYS A 151 20.29 -18.11 -20.52
N LYS A 152 20.56 -18.55 -19.29
CA LYS A 152 21.90 -18.52 -18.68
C LYS A 152 22.62 -19.87 -18.75
N ASN A 153 21.92 -20.93 -19.14
CA ASN A 153 22.46 -22.24 -19.49
C ASN A 153 22.54 -22.36 -21.01
#